data_AF-A0ABC8QTV5-F1
#
_entry.id   AF-A0ABC8QTV5-F1
#
_cell.length_a   1.000
_cell.length_b   1.000
_cell.length_c   1.000
_cell.angle_alpha   90.00
_cell.angle_beta   90.00
_cell.angle_gamma   90.00
#
_symmetry.space_group_name_H-M   'P 1'
#
loop_
_entity.id
_entity.type
_entity.pdbx_description
1 polymer ?
#
loop_
_entity_poly.entity_id
_entity_poly.type
_entity_poly.pdbx_seq_one_letter_code
_entity_poly.pdbx_strand_id
1 'polypeptide(L)'
;MECSGDTTSTTPMNVSTPSSSSASQSPPKFLPSPPPPATLSPCAACKILRRRCVAKCLLAPYFPPTEPLKFTVAHRIFGASNIIKLLQELPESQRADAVNSIVYEANARIRDPVYGSTGVIYQLQKQVSELQAELARTQVELFNMQCQQANLLSSVCLEMSQPQENMLQTPYESSNYFNDDGYLCNTTAWEPLWT
;
A
#
# COMPACT_ATOMS: atom_id res chain seq x y z
N MET A 1 -15.65 50.32 -71.85
CA MET A 1 -17.09 50.30 -72.19
C MET A 1 -17.84 51.08 -71.15
N GLU A 2 -18.38 52.21 -71.61
CA GLU A 2 -19.61 52.87 -71.21
C GLU A 2 -19.87 53.27 -69.76
N CYS A 3 -19.99 54.59 -69.64
CA CYS A 3 -20.51 55.39 -68.55
C CYS A 3 -22.05 55.30 -68.44
N SER A 4 -22.51 55.77 -67.28
CA SER A 4 -23.70 56.63 -67.09
C SER A 4 -25.09 56.00 -67.00
N GLY A 5 -25.80 56.48 -65.97
CA GLY A 5 -27.24 56.38 -65.79
C GLY A 5 -27.66 57.19 -64.56
N ASP A 6 -27.70 58.52 -64.72
CA ASP A 6 -28.31 59.47 -63.78
C ASP A 6 -29.83 59.26 -63.66
N THR A 7 -30.44 59.77 -62.57
CA THR A 7 -31.58 60.74 -62.60
C THR A 7 -32.41 60.74 -61.30
N THR A 8 -32.20 61.80 -60.49
CA THR A 8 -33.17 62.78 -59.97
C THR A 8 -34.40 62.41 -59.09
N SER A 9 -34.45 63.13 -57.95
CA SER A 9 -35.54 63.57 -57.05
C SER A 9 -37.00 63.24 -57.34
N THR A 10 -37.79 62.97 -56.28
CA THR A 10 -39.09 63.64 -55.96
C THR A 10 -39.63 63.16 -54.58
N THR A 11 -39.85 64.10 -53.66
CA THR A 11 -40.72 64.02 -52.45
C THR A 11 -42.15 64.49 -52.78
N PRO A 12 -43.17 64.51 -51.88
CA PRO A 12 -43.61 63.69 -50.73
C PRO A 12 -45.13 63.35 -50.85
N MET A 13 -45.83 63.03 -49.74
CA MET A 13 -47.30 63.05 -49.42
C MET A 13 -47.75 61.70 -48.82
N ASN A 14 -47.83 61.55 -47.48
CA ASN A 14 -48.95 61.89 -46.58
C ASN A 14 -50.29 61.20 -46.92
N VAL A 15 -50.71 60.21 -46.12
CA VAL A 15 -52.06 60.10 -45.51
C VAL A 15 -51.94 59.18 -44.29
N SER A 16 -52.34 59.70 -43.12
CA SER A 16 -52.55 58.92 -41.90
C SER A 16 -53.97 58.36 -41.85
N THR A 17 -54.14 57.11 -41.43
CA THR A 17 -55.37 56.62 -40.76
C THR A 17 -55.03 55.38 -39.92
N PRO A 18 -55.74 55.15 -38.79
CA PRO A 18 -55.25 54.38 -37.67
C PRO A 18 -55.63 52.90 -37.79
N SER A 19 -54.75 52.02 -37.32
CA SER A 19 -55.07 50.60 -37.12
C SER A 19 -54.39 50.12 -35.87
N SER A 20 -55.16 50.07 -34.79
CA SER A 20 -54.89 49.37 -33.55
C SER A 20 -54.41 47.94 -33.83
N SER A 21 -53.15 47.65 -33.50
CA SER A 21 -52.65 46.28 -33.41
C SER A 21 -51.66 46.18 -32.25
N SER A 22 -52.00 45.28 -31.35
CA SER A 22 -51.38 45.03 -30.05
C SER A 22 -49.94 44.56 -30.21
N ALA A 23 -49.02 45.20 -29.50
CA ALA A 23 -47.62 44.80 -29.43
C ALA A 23 -47.47 43.50 -28.61
N SER A 24 -47.37 42.36 -29.29
CA SER A 24 -46.84 41.13 -28.71
C SER A 24 -45.31 41.17 -28.80
N GLN A 25 -44.65 41.72 -27.77
CA GLN A 25 -43.20 41.66 -27.65
C GLN A 25 -42.78 40.24 -27.25
N SER A 26 -42.08 39.55 -28.14
CA SER A 26 -41.35 38.32 -27.81
C SER A 26 -40.21 38.65 -26.83
N PRO A 27 -40.01 37.86 -25.75
CA PRO A 27 -38.95 38.15 -24.79
C PRO A 27 -37.55 37.93 -25.40
N PRO A 28 -36.52 38.65 -24.93
CA PRO A 28 -35.15 38.46 -25.40
C PRO A 28 -34.67 37.05 -25.05
N LYS A 29 -34.07 36.36 -26.03
CA LYS A 29 -33.39 35.08 -25.83
C LYS A 29 -32.18 35.32 -24.91
N PHE A 30 -32.29 34.93 -23.64
CA PHE A 30 -31.16 34.82 -22.74
C PHE A 30 -30.19 33.78 -23.30
N LEU A 31 -28.96 34.19 -23.64
CA LEU A 31 -27.88 33.22 -23.79
C LEU A 31 -27.69 32.50 -22.44
N PRO A 32 -27.54 31.16 -22.43
CA PRO A 32 -27.16 30.48 -21.21
C PRO A 32 -25.77 30.96 -20.80
N SER A 33 -25.70 31.60 -19.63
CA SER A 33 -24.43 31.85 -18.94
C SER A 33 -23.65 30.54 -18.84
N PRO A 34 -22.30 30.55 -18.97
CA PRO A 34 -21.50 29.36 -18.71
C PRO A 34 -21.89 28.82 -17.33
N PRO A 35 -22.05 27.49 -17.18
CA PRO A 35 -22.40 26.93 -15.88
C PRO A 35 -21.37 27.44 -14.87
N PRO A 36 -21.80 27.93 -13.68
CA PRO A 36 -20.85 28.20 -12.61
C PRO A 36 -20.01 26.93 -12.47
N PRO A 37 -18.66 27.02 -12.38
CA PRO A 37 -17.85 25.83 -12.18
C PRO A 37 -18.48 25.10 -11.00
N ALA A 38 -18.93 23.85 -11.26
CA ALA A 38 -19.55 22.99 -10.27
C ALA A 38 -18.79 23.23 -8.97
N THR A 39 -19.48 23.68 -7.93
CA THR A 39 -18.83 24.09 -6.68
C THR A 39 -18.13 22.86 -6.11
N LEU A 40 -16.88 22.66 -6.54
CA LEU A 40 -16.02 21.59 -6.08
C LEU A 40 -15.83 21.91 -4.61
N SER A 41 -16.50 21.14 -3.75
CA SER A 41 -16.36 21.26 -2.31
C SER A 41 -14.85 21.29 -2.00
N PRO A 42 -14.37 22.25 -1.18
CA PRO A 42 -12.95 22.32 -0.89
C PRO A 42 -12.48 20.99 -0.30
N CYS A 43 -11.28 20.55 -0.69
CA CYS A 43 -10.70 19.36 -0.09
C CYS A 43 -10.55 19.53 1.43
N ALA A 44 -10.41 18.42 2.16
CA ALA A 44 -10.32 18.45 3.62
C ALA A 44 -9.21 19.39 4.11
N ALA A 45 -8.05 19.37 3.42
CA ALA A 45 -6.93 20.23 3.75
C ALA A 45 -7.26 21.73 3.63
N CYS A 46 -7.81 22.15 2.49
CA CYS A 46 -8.15 23.54 2.25
C CYS A 46 -9.26 24.02 3.20
N LYS A 47 -10.22 23.15 3.53
CA LYS A 47 -11.27 23.42 4.52
C LYS A 47 -10.67 23.67 5.91
N ILE A 48 -9.77 22.79 6.38
CA ILE A 48 -9.13 22.89 7.69
C ILE A 48 -8.18 24.11 7.77
N LEU A 49 -7.43 24.37 6.71
CA LEU A 49 -6.52 25.53 6.61
C LEU A 49 -7.24 26.86 6.34
N ARG A 50 -8.56 26.85 6.16
CA ARG A 50 -9.39 28.04 5.85
C ARG A 50 -8.88 28.83 4.64
N ARG A 51 -8.42 28.13 3.59
CA ARG A 51 -7.92 28.72 2.33
C ARG A 51 -8.73 28.26 1.12
N ARG A 52 -8.67 29.01 0.02
CA ARG A 52 -9.34 28.65 -1.24
C ARG A 52 -8.75 27.36 -1.83
N CYS A 53 -9.60 26.41 -2.20
CA CYS A 53 -9.20 25.23 -2.96
C CYS A 53 -9.24 25.55 -4.46
N VAL A 54 -8.10 25.49 -5.14
CA VAL A 54 -7.97 25.74 -6.59
C VAL A 54 -8.05 24.44 -7.39
N ALA A 55 -8.34 24.52 -8.69
CA ALA A 55 -8.52 23.36 -9.56
C ALA A 55 -7.31 22.39 -9.57
N LYS A 56 -6.08 22.90 -9.45
CA LYS A 56 -4.84 22.11 -9.38
C LYS A 56 -4.27 22.05 -7.95
N CYS A 57 -5.11 21.87 -6.95
CA CYS A 57 -4.66 21.77 -5.56
C CYS A 57 -3.90 20.45 -5.33
N LEU A 58 -2.62 20.53 -4.96
CA LEU A 58 -1.76 19.36 -4.69
C LEU A 58 -2.32 18.43 -3.60
N LEU A 59 -3.08 18.96 -2.64
CA LEU A 59 -3.63 18.18 -1.53
C LEU A 59 -4.99 17.56 -1.85
N ALA A 60 -5.69 18.01 -2.89
CA ALA A 60 -7.06 17.59 -3.16
C ALA A 60 -7.19 16.10 -3.51
N PRO A 61 -6.30 15.49 -4.32
CA PRO A 61 -6.37 14.05 -4.63
C PRO A 61 -6.20 13.15 -3.41
N TYR A 62 -5.45 13.59 -2.40
CA TYR A 62 -5.04 12.74 -1.26
C TYR A 62 -5.82 13.02 0.03
N PHE A 63 -6.44 14.20 0.15
CA PHE A 63 -7.24 14.60 1.31
C PHE A 63 -8.67 14.96 0.88
N PRO A 64 -9.49 13.98 0.46
CA PRO A 64 -10.84 14.24 0.02
C PRO A 64 -11.71 14.78 1.17
N PRO A 65 -12.78 15.52 0.85
CA PRO A 65 -13.68 16.08 1.87
C PRO A 65 -14.41 15.01 2.70
N THR A 66 -14.47 13.76 2.22
CA THR A 66 -15.04 12.59 2.91
C THR A 66 -14.20 12.13 4.11
N GLU A 67 -12.90 12.46 4.13
CA GLU A 67 -11.96 11.96 5.14
C GLU A 67 -11.21 13.12 5.86
N PRO A 68 -11.93 14.02 6.56
CA PRO A 68 -11.32 15.20 7.19
C PRO A 68 -10.30 14.84 8.29
N LEU A 69 -10.48 13.68 8.93
CA LEU A 69 -9.59 13.21 9.98
C LEU A 69 -8.18 12.93 9.46
N LYS A 70 -8.02 12.41 8.23
CA LYS A 70 -6.70 12.14 7.63
C LYS A 70 -5.83 13.40 7.61
N PHE A 71 -6.38 14.51 7.14
CA PHE A 71 -5.63 15.76 7.14
C PHE A 71 -5.43 16.32 8.54
N THR A 72 -6.43 16.21 9.41
CA THR A 72 -6.35 16.74 10.78
C THR A 72 -5.18 16.13 11.56
N VAL A 73 -5.03 14.81 11.50
CA VAL A 73 -3.95 14.11 12.22
C VAL A 73 -2.59 14.40 11.58
N ALA A 74 -2.49 14.32 10.25
CA ALA A 74 -1.25 14.58 9.52
C ALA A 74 -0.77 16.02 9.76
N HIS A 75 -1.67 17.00 9.64
CA HIS A 75 -1.39 18.41 9.86
C HIS A 75 -0.90 18.70 11.28
N ARG A 76 -1.49 18.05 12.29
CA ARG A 76 -1.12 18.25 13.69
C ARG A 76 0.33 17.81 13.98
N ILE A 77 0.78 16.71 13.37
CA ILE A 77 2.10 16.12 13.66
C ILE A 77 3.19 16.66 12.73
N PHE A 78 2.91 16.75 11.44
CA PHE A 78 3.92 17.13 10.43
C PHE A 78 3.80 18.59 10.00
N GLY A 79 2.61 19.19 10.07
CA GLY A 79 2.35 20.53 9.55
C GLY A 79 2.08 20.54 8.04
N ALA A 80 1.22 21.47 7.60
CA ALA A 80 0.82 21.55 6.19
C ALA A 80 2.00 21.82 5.25
N SER A 81 2.90 22.71 5.64
CA SER A 81 4.04 23.11 4.80
C SER A 81 4.99 21.94 4.55
N ASN A 82 5.28 21.14 5.57
CA ASN A 82 6.16 19.97 5.44
C ASN A 82 5.51 18.88 4.59
N ILE A 83 4.21 18.63 4.75
CA ILE A 83 3.47 17.70 3.90
C ILE A 83 3.53 18.17 2.44
N ILE A 84 3.27 19.45 2.17
CA ILE A 84 3.31 19.98 0.80
C ILE A 84 4.72 19.85 0.21
N LYS A 85 5.76 20.23 0.97
CA LYS A 85 7.15 20.14 0.53
C LYS A 85 7.54 18.70 0.19
N LEU A 86 7.23 17.74 1.07
CA LEU A 86 7.50 16.33 0.84
C LEU A 86 6.79 15.80 -0.41
N LEU A 87 5.51 16.14 -0.61
CA LEU A 87 4.78 15.71 -1.80
C LEU A 87 5.36 16.31 -3.09
N GLN A 88 5.87 17.55 -3.05
CA GLN A 88 6.51 18.17 -4.21
C GLN A 88 7.82 17.48 -4.60
N GLU A 89 8.57 16.95 -3.64
CA GLU A 89 9.83 16.22 -3.85
C GLU A 89 9.62 14.80 -4.39
N LEU A 90 8.41 14.25 -4.25
CA LEU A 90 8.07 12.89 -4.69
C LEU A 90 7.44 12.85 -6.09
N PRO A 91 7.69 11.78 -6.88
CA PRO A 91 6.96 11.50 -8.10
C PRO A 91 5.49 11.22 -7.79
N GLU A 92 4.59 11.58 -8.71
CA GLU A 92 3.14 11.51 -8.47
C GLU A 92 2.63 10.13 -8.10
N SER A 93 3.25 9.08 -8.64
CA SER A 93 2.93 7.67 -8.37
C SER A 93 3.12 7.29 -6.89
N GLN A 94 4.06 7.93 -6.18
CA GLN A 94 4.39 7.60 -4.78
C GLN A 94 3.67 8.48 -3.77
N ARG A 95 3.05 9.59 -4.21
CA ARG A 95 2.44 10.56 -3.29
C ARG A 95 1.28 9.98 -2.50
N ALA A 96 0.48 9.08 -3.09
CA ALA A 96 -0.63 8.43 -2.39
C ALA A 96 -0.12 7.59 -1.21
N ASP A 97 0.90 6.76 -1.44
CA ASP A 97 1.52 5.93 -0.42
C ASP A 97 2.21 6.77 0.65
N ALA A 98 2.91 7.84 0.24
CA ALA A 98 3.52 8.78 1.18
C ALA A 98 2.47 9.42 2.10
N VAL A 99 1.31 9.85 1.58
CA VAL A 99 0.23 10.39 2.42
C VAL A 99 -0.31 9.32 3.38
N ASN A 100 -0.48 8.07 2.93
CA ASN A 100 -0.91 6.99 3.80
C ASN A 100 0.08 6.74 4.94
N SER A 101 1.39 6.74 4.65
CA SER A 101 2.46 6.61 5.66
C SER A 101 2.46 7.79 6.65
N ILE A 102 2.37 9.03 6.17
CA ILE A 102 2.27 10.22 7.02
C ILE A 102 1.07 10.13 7.96
N VAL A 103 -0.09 9.72 7.44
CA VAL A 103 -1.30 9.56 8.26
C VAL A 103 -1.13 8.44 9.29
N TYR A 104 -0.53 7.32 8.91
CA TYR A 104 -0.24 6.22 9.83
C TYR A 104 0.69 6.66 10.96
N GLU A 105 1.82 7.29 10.63
CA GLU A 105 2.80 7.77 11.60
C GLU A 105 2.22 8.86 12.51
N ALA A 106 1.44 9.79 11.94
CA ALA A 106 0.76 10.82 12.73
C ALA A 106 -0.20 10.21 13.75
N ASN A 107 -0.98 9.20 13.34
CA ASN A 107 -1.88 8.49 14.25
C ASN A 107 -1.10 7.72 15.32
N ALA A 108 0.01 7.07 14.96
CA ALA A 108 0.87 6.38 15.93
C ALA A 108 1.39 7.36 16.98
N ARG A 109 1.88 8.53 16.58
CA ARG A 109 2.38 9.57 17.50
C ARG A 109 1.28 10.22 18.35
N ILE A 110 0.05 10.27 17.86
CA ILE A 110 -1.10 10.72 18.68
C ILE A 110 -1.42 9.71 19.78
N ARG A 111 -1.36 8.41 19.49
CA ARG A 111 -1.61 7.35 20.48
C ARG A 111 -0.46 7.19 21.47
N ASP A 112 0.77 7.29 20.98
CA ASP A 112 1.99 7.22 21.78
C ASP A 112 2.87 8.45 21.48
N PRO A 113 2.77 9.51 22.31
CA PRO A 113 3.56 10.72 22.12
C PRO A 113 5.06 10.54 22.32
N VAL A 114 5.48 9.46 22.98
CA VAL A 114 6.89 9.20 23.30
C VAL A 114 7.55 8.41 22.17
N TYR A 115 6.98 7.27 21.79
CA TYR A 115 7.60 6.36 20.83
C TYR A 115 6.90 6.28 19.47
N GLY A 116 5.65 6.72 19.35
CA GLY A 116 4.90 6.73 18.09
C GLY A 116 4.95 5.39 17.33
N SER A 117 5.39 5.42 16.07
CA SER A 117 5.56 4.21 15.25
C SER A 117 6.76 3.36 15.68
N THR A 118 7.78 3.94 16.30
CA THR A 118 8.95 3.20 16.82
C THR A 118 8.56 2.22 17.92
N GLY A 119 7.55 2.55 18.74
CA GLY A 119 7.00 1.62 19.74
C GLY A 119 6.40 0.37 19.10
N VAL A 120 5.70 0.53 17.98
CA VAL A 120 5.14 -0.59 17.20
C VAL A 120 6.25 -1.43 16.58
N ILE A 121 7.28 -0.79 16.01
CA ILE A 121 8.45 -1.48 15.45
C ILE A 121 9.13 -2.34 16.53
N TYR A 122 9.38 -1.78 17.70
CA TYR A 122 9.99 -2.51 18.81
C TYR A 122 9.16 -3.72 19.25
N GLN A 123 7.84 -3.56 19.39
CA GLN A 123 6.95 -4.66 19.77
C GLN A 123 6.98 -5.79 18.74
N LEU A 124 6.93 -5.46 17.44
CA LEU A 124 6.99 -6.45 16.37
C LEU A 124 8.36 -7.16 16.34
N GLN A 125 9.45 -6.43 16.50
CA GLN A 125 10.79 -7.01 16.57
C GLN A 125 10.92 -7.98 17.75
N LYS A 126 10.39 -7.61 18.92
CA LYS A 126 10.35 -8.49 20.09
C LYS A 126 9.56 -9.76 19.81
N GLN A 127 8.37 -9.65 19.21
CA GLN A 127 7.55 -10.81 18.85
C GLN A 127 8.27 -11.74 17.86
N VAL A 128 8.95 -11.18 16.86
CA VAL A 128 9.76 -11.97 15.92
C VAL A 128 10.84 -12.74 16.68
N SER A 129 11.57 -12.09 17.59
CA SER A 129 12.60 -12.75 18.39
C SER A 129 12.04 -13.84 19.31
N GLU A 130 10.89 -13.60 19.94
CA GLU A 130 10.22 -14.59 20.81
C GLU A 130 9.78 -15.83 20.01
N LEU A 131 9.17 -15.62 18.84
CA LEU A 131 8.73 -16.69 17.94
C LEU A 131 9.92 -17.47 17.36
N GLN A 132 11.01 -16.80 17.01
CA GLN A 132 12.24 -17.47 16.57
C GLN A 132 12.86 -18.32 17.68
N ALA A 133 12.86 -17.85 18.93
CA ALA A 133 13.33 -18.62 20.06
C ALA A 133 12.44 -19.84 20.35
N GLU A 134 11.12 -19.70 20.20
CA GLU A 134 10.19 -20.82 20.32
C GLU A 134 10.40 -21.86 19.22
N LEU A 135 10.55 -21.41 17.96
CA LEU A 135 10.85 -22.29 16.84
C LEU A 135 12.15 -23.08 17.09
N ALA A 136 13.21 -22.42 17.56
CA ALA A 136 14.49 -23.06 17.86
C ALA A 136 14.36 -24.11 18.98
N ARG A 137 13.60 -23.82 20.05
CA ARG A 137 13.33 -24.81 21.12
C ARG A 137 12.63 -26.04 20.57
N THR A 138 11.55 -25.86 19.81
CA THR A 138 10.79 -26.97 19.22
C THR A 138 11.63 -27.80 18.25
N GLN A 139 12.51 -27.15 17.46
CA GLN A 139 13.43 -27.86 16.57
C GLN A 139 14.43 -28.74 17.33
N VAL A 140 14.99 -28.23 18.43
CA VAL A 140 15.89 -29.01 19.31
C VAL A 140 15.14 -30.18 19.95
N GLU A 141 13.91 -29.98 20.43
CA GLU A 141 13.09 -31.04 21.00
C GLU A 141 12.78 -32.15 19.97
N LEU A 142 12.41 -31.78 18.74
CA LEU A 142 12.17 -32.74 17.67
C LEU A 142 13.43 -33.54 17.33
N PHE A 143 14.59 -32.88 17.22
CA PHE A 143 15.86 -33.55 16.97
C PHE A 143 16.20 -34.54 18.09
N ASN A 144 16.05 -34.13 19.35
CA ASN A 144 16.30 -35.00 20.50
C ASN A 144 15.39 -36.25 20.49
N MET A 145 14.10 -36.10 20.16
CA MET A 145 13.17 -37.22 20.04
C MET A 145 13.55 -38.17 18.90
N GLN A 146 13.94 -37.63 17.74
CA GLN A 146 14.41 -38.44 16.60
C GLN A 146 15.68 -39.23 16.95
N CYS A 147 16.65 -38.61 17.61
CA CYS A 147 17.86 -39.29 18.07
C CYS A 147 17.55 -40.39 19.09
N GLN A 148 16.66 -40.13 20.05
CA GLN A 148 16.23 -41.15 21.01
C GLN A 148 15.54 -42.32 20.30
N GLN A 149 14.67 -42.05 19.34
CA GLN A 149 14.01 -43.09 18.54
C GLN A 149 15.04 -43.93 17.76
N ALA A 150 16.02 -43.31 17.11
CA ALA A 150 17.07 -44.02 16.39
C ALA A 150 17.92 -44.91 17.30
N ASN A 151 18.29 -44.41 18.49
CA ASN A 151 19.04 -45.18 19.49
C ASN A 151 18.25 -46.41 20.00
N LEU A 152 16.95 -46.24 20.23
CA LEU A 152 16.07 -47.36 20.62
C LEU A 152 15.96 -48.40 19.51
N LEU A 153 15.76 -47.97 18.26
CA LEU A 153 15.71 -48.89 17.11
C LEU A 153 17.03 -49.65 16.93
N SER A 154 18.17 -48.98 17.07
CA SER A 154 19.49 -49.62 17.02
C SER A 154 19.63 -50.69 18.11
N SER A 155 19.22 -50.38 19.34
CA SER A 155 19.27 -51.32 20.46
C SER A 155 18.43 -52.58 20.19
N VAL A 156 17.20 -52.41 19.67
CA VAL A 156 16.32 -53.53 19.31
C VAL A 156 16.91 -54.39 18.18
N CYS A 157 17.49 -53.78 17.14
CA CYS A 157 18.13 -54.52 16.04
C CYS A 157 19.36 -55.32 16.49
N LEU A 158 20.14 -54.78 17.44
CA LEU A 158 21.31 -55.47 18.02
C LEU A 158 20.90 -56.71 18.82
N GLU A 159 19.81 -56.65 19.59
CA GLU A 159 19.29 -57.81 20.35
C GLU A 159 18.75 -58.92 19.43
N MET A 160 18.09 -58.57 18.31
CA MET A 160 17.59 -59.56 17.35
C MET A 160 18.69 -60.26 16.53
N SER A 161 19.91 -59.73 16.54
CA SER A 161 21.04 -60.22 15.74
C SER A 161 22.02 -61.10 16.51
N GLN A 162 21.80 -61.38 17.81
CA GLN A 162 22.64 -62.32 18.56
C GLN A 162 22.38 -63.77 18.09
N PRO A 163 23.36 -64.46 17.48
CA PRO A 163 23.28 -65.89 17.29
C PRO A 163 23.37 -66.57 18.65
N GLN A 164 22.50 -67.54 18.90
CA GLN A 164 22.61 -68.45 20.02
C GLN A 164 23.87 -69.32 19.83
N GLU A 165 25.06 -68.81 20.18
CA GLU A 165 26.28 -69.61 20.18
C GLU A 165 26.27 -70.57 21.38
N ASN A 166 25.90 -71.82 21.12
CA ASN A 166 26.33 -72.96 21.91
C ASN A 166 27.56 -73.58 21.23
N MET A 167 28.61 -73.76 22.03
CA MET A 167 29.98 -74.15 21.67
C MET A 167 30.13 -75.40 20.77
N LEU A 168 31.06 -75.36 19.81
CA LEU A 168 32.21 -76.28 19.72
C LEU A 168 33.28 -75.81 18.68
N GLN A 169 34.56 -75.96 19.04
CA GLN A 169 35.77 -75.50 18.34
C GLN A 169 36.07 -76.22 17.02
N THR A 170 36.79 -75.59 16.07
CA THR A 170 38.05 -76.07 15.42
C THR A 170 38.56 -75.12 14.30
N PRO A 171 39.85 -75.22 13.87
CA PRO A 171 40.60 -74.16 13.19
C PRO A 171 40.72 -74.34 11.67
N TYR A 172 40.74 -73.26 10.87
CA TYR A 172 41.84 -72.89 9.95
C TYR A 172 41.50 -71.70 9.01
N GLU A 173 42.50 -70.82 8.89
CA GLU A 173 42.96 -69.87 7.86
C GLU A 173 42.05 -68.92 7.04
N SER A 174 42.44 -67.64 7.15
CA SER A 174 42.71 -66.64 6.10
C SER A 174 41.63 -66.24 5.10
N SER A 175 41.12 -65.02 5.26
CA SER A 175 41.44 -63.91 4.33
C SER A 175 40.82 -62.61 4.85
N ASN A 176 41.66 -61.57 4.98
CA ASN A 176 41.23 -60.22 5.29
C ASN A 176 40.34 -59.66 4.18
N TYR A 177 39.16 -59.14 4.52
CA TYR A 177 38.55 -58.03 3.79
C TYR A 177 38.02 -57.01 4.82
N PHE A 178 38.65 -55.84 4.80
CA PHE A 178 38.18 -54.60 5.41
C PHE A 178 36.74 -54.32 4.96
N ASN A 179 35.84 -54.05 5.90
CA ASN A 179 34.67 -53.21 5.66
C ASN A 179 34.68 -52.13 6.74
N ASP A 180 35.26 -50.99 6.36
CA ASP A 180 35.01 -49.69 6.96
C ASP A 180 33.67 -49.22 6.39
N ASP A 181 32.63 -49.19 7.20
CA ASP A 181 31.44 -48.38 6.92
C ASP A 181 30.88 -47.93 8.27
N GLY A 182 31.54 -46.90 8.80
CA GLY A 182 30.97 -46.08 9.84
C GLY A 182 29.63 -45.53 9.37
N TYR A 183 28.59 -45.83 10.14
CA TYR A 183 27.25 -45.28 10.00
C TYR A 183 27.31 -43.74 10.02
N LEU A 184 27.52 -43.16 8.84
CA LEU A 184 27.29 -41.75 8.61
C LEU A 184 25.79 -41.52 8.78
N CYS A 185 25.43 -40.76 9.80
CA CYS A 185 24.16 -40.05 9.87
C CYS A 185 24.08 -39.14 8.64
N ASN A 186 23.58 -39.67 7.54
CA ASN A 186 23.29 -38.88 6.36
C ASN A 186 21.94 -38.19 6.61
N THR A 187 21.99 -36.99 7.18
CA THR A 187 20.90 -36.02 7.14
C THR A 187 21.48 -34.63 6.90
N THR A 188 22.15 -34.50 5.76
CA THR A 188 22.35 -33.23 5.07
C THR A 188 21.04 -32.94 4.33
N ALA A 189 20.37 -31.80 4.36
CA ALA A 189 20.59 -30.51 4.97
C ALA A 189 19.20 -29.88 5.18
N TRP A 190 18.97 -29.23 6.32
CA TRP A 190 17.94 -28.20 6.39
C TRP A 190 18.57 -26.90 5.92
N GLU A 191 18.39 -26.57 4.65
CA GLU A 191 18.69 -25.23 4.15
C GLU A 191 17.70 -24.22 4.75
N PRO A 192 18.17 -23.08 5.30
CA PRO A 192 17.28 -22.01 5.72
C PRO A 192 16.63 -21.35 4.49
N LEU A 193 15.32 -21.52 4.34
CA LEU A 193 14.50 -20.74 3.41
C LEU A 193 14.32 -19.30 3.95
N TRP A 194 15.35 -18.48 3.82
CA TRP A 194 15.18 -17.02 3.76
C TRP A 194 16.34 -16.40 2.96
N THR A 195 16.09 -16.24 1.66
CA THR A 195 16.73 -15.27 0.78
C THR A 195 15.63 -14.46 0.11
#